data_AF-S1RTV5-F1
#
_entry.id   AF-S1RTV5-F1
#
_cell.length_a   1.000
_cell.length_b   1.000
_cell.length_c   1.000
_cell.angle_alpha   90.00
_cell.angle_beta   90.00
_cell.angle_gamma   90.00
#
_symmetry.space_group_name_H-M   'P 1'
#
loop_
_entity.id
_entity.type
_entity.pdbx_description
1 polymer ?
#
loop_
_entity_poly.entity_id
_entity_poly.type
_entity_poly.pdbx_seq_one_letter_code
_entity_poly.pdbx_strand_id
1 'polypeptide(L)'
;MLKASTADPMENVKFIDTLLRLGVFEKFKDGSVGKFKESLVDDIRGMLSLFWEDYDFSSELSYARERYVEVYTWINSLYFEPRYTRWRIILTKLMVLISILDDTFDAYGTPQELQRFTDALKRWEISALDELQDYTKVICKAVLDLFDEIEDEARKEGRSYTVPYAKDAFIGLINNYQAEVKWCHDGYVPTFEEYMRVAMKTSTYDPIITTLFIGMGTIAGLEAFEWLQTEPRIMTAANMIGRIMDDRASHKFEQLREHCPSSVECYMKQHNLSEKDALHDLKKKLEDAWKDINEECMRPTAIPRDLLLRILNFARITYLFYKHGDGYTDPDPYMKDDIRALFVDPVRM
;
A
#
# COMPACT_ATOMS: atom_id res chain seq x y z
N MET A 1 8.24 24.64 -22.50
CA MET A 1 7.41 24.38 -23.70
C MET A 1 6.79 23.02 -23.50
N LEU A 2 5.54 22.97 -23.01
CA LEU A 2 4.78 21.73 -22.82
C LEU A 2 4.58 21.09 -24.20
N LYS A 3 5.11 19.89 -24.42
CA LYS A 3 4.80 19.09 -25.60
C LYS A 3 3.34 18.64 -25.47
N ALA A 4 2.56 18.88 -26.52
CA ALA A 4 1.19 18.41 -26.62
C ALA A 4 1.16 16.86 -26.52
N SER A 5 0.26 16.35 -25.70
CA SER A 5 -0.07 14.93 -25.62
C SER A 5 -0.46 14.40 -27.01
N THR A 6 -0.01 13.18 -27.33
CA THR A 6 -0.35 12.45 -28.56
C THR A 6 -1.69 11.72 -28.46
N ALA A 7 -2.47 11.91 -27.40
CA ALA A 7 -3.78 11.29 -27.21
C ALA A 7 -4.85 11.88 -28.15
N ASP A 8 -5.80 11.03 -28.56
CA ASP A 8 -6.93 11.42 -29.42
C ASP A 8 -7.70 12.58 -28.77
N PRO A 9 -7.91 13.71 -29.48
CA PRO A 9 -8.73 14.83 -29.00
C PRO A 9 -10.11 14.40 -28.49
N MET A 10 -10.68 13.31 -29.02
CA MET A 10 -11.96 12.76 -28.60
C MET A 10 -11.91 12.11 -27.20
N GLU A 11 -10.79 11.46 -26.85
CA GLU A 11 -10.56 10.89 -25.52
C GLU A 11 -10.41 11.99 -24.47
N ASN A 12 -9.70 13.07 -24.80
CA ASN A 12 -9.57 14.22 -23.92
C ASN A 12 -10.93 14.90 -23.62
N VAL A 13 -11.84 14.94 -24.60
CA VAL A 13 -13.19 15.51 -24.41
C VAL A 13 -14.06 14.60 -23.56
N LYS A 14 -14.01 13.28 -23.76
CA LYS A 14 -14.72 12.31 -22.90
C LYS A 14 -14.21 12.37 -21.46
N PHE A 15 -12.89 12.42 -21.29
CA PHE A 15 -12.26 12.55 -20.00
C PHE A 15 -12.69 13.81 -19.26
N ILE A 16 -12.67 14.97 -19.93
CA ILE A 16 -13.15 16.24 -19.36
C ILE A 16 -14.66 16.18 -19.03
N ASP A 17 -15.49 15.56 -19.87
CA ASP A 17 -16.93 15.40 -19.61
C ASP A 17 -17.19 14.48 -18.40
N THR A 18 -16.43 13.40 -18.26
CA THR A 18 -16.47 12.50 -17.08
C THR A 18 -16.08 13.26 -15.81
N LEU A 19 -14.96 13.99 -15.82
CA LEU A 19 -14.51 14.81 -14.68
C LEU A 19 -15.54 15.89 -14.30
N LEU A 20 -16.25 16.47 -15.28
CA LEU A 20 -17.33 17.43 -15.04
C LEU A 20 -18.57 16.76 -14.43
N ARG A 21 -18.98 15.59 -14.93
CA ARG A 21 -20.15 14.84 -14.41
C ARG A 21 -19.95 14.32 -12.99
N LEU A 22 -18.73 13.92 -12.66
CA LEU A 22 -18.38 13.41 -11.33
C LEU A 22 -18.12 14.54 -10.31
N GLY A 23 -18.29 15.81 -10.70
CA GLY A 23 -18.08 16.96 -9.83
C GLY A 23 -16.62 17.10 -9.35
N VAL A 24 -15.69 16.46 -10.07
CA VAL A 24 -14.27 16.41 -9.70
C VAL A 24 -13.68 17.83 -9.68
N PHE A 25 -14.10 18.68 -10.64
CA PHE A 25 -13.75 20.10 -10.67
C PHE A 25 -14.28 20.93 -9.49
N GLU A 26 -15.39 20.53 -8.84
CA GLU A 26 -15.88 21.20 -7.64
C GLU A 26 -14.95 20.94 -6.44
N LYS A 27 -14.26 19.80 -6.39
CA LYS A 27 -13.26 19.50 -5.35
C LYS A 27 -12.01 20.41 -5.45
N PHE A 28 -11.73 20.94 -6.64
CA PHE A 28 -10.59 21.85 -6.92
C PHE A 28 -10.91 23.32 -6.76
N LYS A 29 -12.16 23.66 -6.44
CA LYS A 29 -12.53 25.03 -6.13
C LYS A 29 -12.20 25.36 -4.68
N ASP A 30 -11.69 26.56 -4.47
CA ASP A 30 -11.65 27.18 -3.16
C ASP A 30 -13.09 27.29 -2.64
N GLY A 31 -13.39 26.61 -1.53
CA GLY A 31 -14.73 26.59 -0.92
C GLY A 31 -15.24 27.96 -0.47
N SER A 32 -14.36 28.97 -0.38
CA SER A 32 -14.70 30.34 -0.03
C SER A 32 -14.88 31.27 -1.23
N VAL A 33 -14.23 30.99 -2.37
CA VAL A 33 -14.18 31.91 -3.53
C VAL A 33 -14.74 31.30 -4.83
N GLY A 34 -14.92 29.98 -4.89
CA GLY A 34 -15.42 29.26 -6.08
C GLY A 34 -14.46 29.25 -7.27
N LYS A 35 -13.21 29.70 -7.08
CA LYS A 35 -12.13 29.68 -8.08
C LYS A 35 -11.26 28.45 -7.89
N PHE A 36 -10.59 27.99 -8.96
CA PHE A 36 -9.60 26.92 -8.85
C PHE A 36 -8.47 27.31 -7.88
N LYS A 37 -8.04 26.37 -7.04
CA LYS A 37 -6.94 26.55 -6.08
C LYS A 37 -5.65 26.98 -6.80
N GLU A 38 -4.95 27.97 -6.24
CA GLU A 38 -3.70 28.53 -6.82
C GLU A 38 -2.55 27.51 -6.90
N SER A 39 -2.58 26.48 -6.05
CA SER A 39 -1.67 25.35 -6.04
C SER A 39 -2.47 24.08 -5.74
N LEU A 40 -2.35 23.07 -6.60
CA LEU A 40 -2.97 21.74 -6.38
C LEU A 40 -2.17 20.89 -5.40
N VAL A 41 -0.89 21.21 -5.17
CA VAL A 41 0.00 20.44 -4.28
C VAL A 41 -0.49 20.48 -2.83
N ASP A 42 -1.19 21.55 -2.46
CA ASP A 42 -1.78 21.75 -1.15
C ASP A 42 -3.20 21.13 -1.03
N ASP A 43 -3.77 20.68 -2.16
CA ASP A 43 -5.06 19.99 -2.25
C ASP A 43 -4.91 18.48 -2.41
N ILE A 44 -4.34 17.85 -1.39
CA ILE A 44 -4.02 16.43 -1.40
C ILE A 44 -5.26 15.57 -1.69
N ARG A 45 -6.41 15.89 -1.08
CA ARG A 45 -7.67 15.17 -1.33
C ARG A 45 -8.06 15.27 -2.81
N GLY A 46 -7.97 16.47 -3.38
CA GLY A 46 -8.21 16.68 -4.79
C GLY A 46 -7.25 15.86 -5.65
N MET A 47 -5.94 15.93 -5.41
CA MET A 47 -4.94 15.19 -6.19
C MET A 47 -5.18 13.67 -6.19
N LEU A 48 -5.58 13.11 -5.05
CA LEU A 48 -5.89 11.68 -4.95
C LEU A 48 -7.21 11.32 -5.63
N SER A 49 -8.21 12.19 -5.53
CA SER A 49 -9.44 12.04 -6.32
C SER A 49 -9.15 12.11 -7.82
N LEU A 50 -8.31 13.03 -8.29
CA LEU A 50 -7.90 13.05 -9.71
C LEU A 50 -7.21 11.77 -10.09
N PHE A 51 -6.22 11.33 -9.33
CA PHE A 51 -5.55 10.06 -9.62
C PHE A 51 -6.52 8.88 -9.77
N TRP A 52 -7.54 8.79 -8.90
CA TRP A 52 -8.55 7.74 -8.98
C TRP A 52 -9.41 7.84 -10.25
N GLU A 53 -9.78 9.06 -10.64
CA GLU A 53 -10.64 9.33 -11.80
C GLU A 53 -9.86 9.34 -13.14
N ASP A 54 -8.56 9.66 -13.11
CA ASP A 54 -7.64 9.67 -14.27
C ASP A 54 -7.56 8.29 -14.94
N TYR A 55 -7.75 7.23 -14.16
CA TYR A 55 -7.81 5.84 -14.62
C TYR A 55 -9.23 5.26 -14.62
N ASP A 56 -10.25 6.06 -14.31
CA ASP A 56 -11.65 5.66 -14.19
C ASP A 56 -11.85 4.39 -13.32
N PHE A 57 -11.10 4.29 -12.21
CA PHE A 57 -11.12 3.10 -11.36
C PHE A 57 -12.52 2.79 -10.81
N SER A 58 -13.35 3.81 -10.59
CA SER A 58 -14.74 3.65 -10.16
C SER A 58 -15.57 2.80 -11.13
N SER A 59 -15.35 2.97 -12.44
CA SER A 59 -16.10 2.25 -13.47
C SER A 59 -15.41 0.94 -13.86
N GLU A 60 -14.10 0.98 -14.08
CA GLU A 60 -13.29 -0.15 -14.56
C GLU A 60 -13.05 -1.20 -13.46
N LEU A 61 -12.98 -0.76 -12.20
CA LEU A 61 -12.60 -1.57 -11.04
C LEU A 61 -13.65 -1.49 -9.92
N SER A 62 -14.94 -1.60 -10.27
CA SER A 62 -16.06 -1.51 -9.31
C SER A 62 -16.03 -2.51 -8.15
N TYR A 63 -15.19 -3.54 -8.22
CA TYR A 63 -14.95 -4.51 -7.14
C TYR A 63 -13.92 -4.03 -6.11
N ALA A 64 -13.06 -3.08 -6.46
CA ALA A 64 -11.97 -2.62 -5.63
C ALA A 64 -12.45 -1.61 -4.56
N ARG A 65 -11.82 -1.64 -3.39
CA ARG A 65 -12.13 -0.76 -2.26
C ARG A 65 -11.63 0.66 -2.52
N GLU A 66 -12.54 1.63 -2.61
CA GLU A 66 -12.19 3.06 -2.63
C GLU A 66 -11.82 3.52 -1.21
N ARG A 67 -10.51 3.54 -0.89
CA ARG A 67 -9.98 3.82 0.46
C ARG A 67 -8.81 4.82 0.48
N TYR A 68 -8.75 5.74 -0.47
CA TYR A 68 -7.62 6.67 -0.58
C TYR A 68 -7.46 7.63 0.61
N VAL A 69 -8.52 7.88 1.41
CA VAL A 69 -8.43 8.72 2.64
C VAL A 69 -7.73 7.94 3.75
N GLU A 70 -8.12 6.69 3.96
CA GLU A 70 -7.53 5.75 4.89
C GLU A 70 -6.06 5.50 4.53
N VAL A 71 -5.78 5.24 3.24
CA VAL A 71 -4.41 5.10 2.73
C VAL A 71 -3.59 6.36 2.97
N TYR A 72 -4.12 7.56 2.68
CA TYR A 72 -3.39 8.80 2.93
C TYR A 72 -3.08 8.99 4.42
N THR A 73 -4.03 8.64 5.29
CA THR A 73 -3.84 8.66 6.76
C THR A 73 -2.67 7.75 7.17
N TRP A 74 -2.61 6.57 6.59
CA TRP A 74 -1.52 5.60 6.80
C TRP A 74 -0.17 6.20 6.42
N ILE A 75 -0.04 6.69 5.18
CA ILE A 75 1.20 7.26 4.65
C ILE A 75 1.61 8.55 5.38
N ASN A 76 0.65 9.40 5.74
CA ASN A 76 0.90 10.63 6.50
C ASN A 76 1.53 10.33 7.86
N SER A 77 1.14 9.22 8.49
CA SER A 77 1.68 8.78 9.79
C SER A 77 3.13 8.30 9.71
N LEU A 78 3.63 7.91 8.52
CA LEU A 78 5.02 7.50 8.35
C LEU A 78 5.98 8.71 8.43
N TYR A 79 5.59 9.83 7.82
CA TYR A 79 6.36 11.08 7.77
C TYR A 79 5.53 12.32 7.38
N PHE A 80 4.91 12.94 8.38
CA PHE A 80 3.99 14.07 8.24
C PHE A 80 4.69 15.42 7.93
N GLU A 81 6.03 15.49 8.03
CA GLU A 81 6.77 16.74 7.90
C GLU A 81 6.54 17.38 6.49
N PRO A 82 6.31 18.71 6.37
CA PRO A 82 5.93 19.34 5.09
C PRO A 82 6.90 19.11 3.93
N ARG A 83 8.19 18.91 4.21
CA ARG A 83 9.21 18.59 3.20
C ARG A 83 8.95 17.30 2.42
N TYR A 84 8.15 16.38 2.96
CA TYR A 84 7.85 15.09 2.34
C TYR A 84 6.51 15.08 1.58
N THR A 85 5.84 16.22 1.40
CA THR A 85 4.50 16.29 0.79
C THR A 85 4.40 15.60 -0.57
N ARG A 86 5.35 15.85 -1.47
CA ARG A 86 5.39 15.22 -2.79
C ARG A 86 5.48 13.69 -2.70
N TRP A 87 6.39 13.20 -1.85
CA TRP A 87 6.60 11.77 -1.64
C TRP A 87 5.44 11.10 -0.88
N ARG A 88 4.77 11.81 0.04
CA ARG A 88 3.51 11.33 0.64
C ARG A 88 2.44 11.08 -0.42
N ILE A 89 2.29 11.97 -1.40
CA ILE A 89 1.31 11.78 -2.49
C ILE A 89 1.70 10.55 -3.33
N ILE A 90 2.96 10.42 -3.72
CA ILE A 90 3.46 9.27 -4.51
C ILE A 90 3.27 7.95 -3.76
N LEU A 91 3.64 7.88 -2.48
CA LEU A 91 3.42 6.68 -1.66
C LEU A 91 1.94 6.36 -1.46
N THR A 92 1.09 7.38 -1.38
CA THR A 92 -0.36 7.17 -1.28
C THR A 92 -0.89 6.54 -2.57
N LYS A 93 -0.48 7.03 -3.74
CA LYS A 93 -0.81 6.39 -5.03
C LYS A 93 -0.31 4.94 -5.07
N LEU A 94 0.92 4.69 -4.63
CA LEU A 94 1.50 3.34 -4.59
C LEU A 94 0.66 2.40 -3.71
N MET A 95 0.31 2.83 -2.51
CA MET A 95 -0.48 2.03 -1.58
C MET A 95 -1.92 1.83 -2.06
N VAL A 96 -2.53 2.83 -2.72
CA VAL A 96 -3.82 2.66 -3.39
C VAL A 96 -3.74 1.58 -4.47
N LEU A 97 -2.71 1.61 -5.33
CA LEU A 97 -2.53 0.57 -6.35
C LEU A 97 -2.26 -0.81 -5.73
N ILE A 98 -1.49 -0.87 -4.63
CA ILE A 98 -1.29 -2.12 -3.89
C ILE A 98 -2.61 -2.66 -3.33
N SER A 99 -3.49 -1.81 -2.80
CA SER A 99 -4.81 -2.25 -2.34
C SER A 99 -5.69 -2.73 -3.49
N ILE A 100 -5.64 -2.08 -4.65
CA ILE A 100 -6.38 -2.54 -5.84
C ILE A 100 -5.83 -3.91 -6.29
N LEU A 101 -4.51 -4.10 -6.25
CA LEU A 101 -3.89 -5.39 -6.55
C LEU A 101 -4.32 -6.45 -5.54
N ASP A 102 -4.35 -6.14 -4.26
CA ASP A 102 -4.88 -7.02 -3.21
C ASP A 102 -6.30 -7.48 -3.54
N ASP A 103 -7.24 -6.54 -3.77
CA ASP A 103 -8.63 -6.84 -4.17
C ASP A 103 -8.71 -7.70 -5.44
N THR A 104 -7.80 -7.44 -6.40
CA THR A 104 -7.75 -8.16 -7.66
C THR A 104 -7.32 -9.61 -7.46
N PHE A 105 -6.32 -9.87 -6.62
CA PHE A 105 -5.81 -11.21 -6.37
C PHE A 105 -6.70 -12.01 -5.40
N ASP A 106 -7.32 -11.32 -4.46
CA ASP A 106 -8.11 -11.90 -3.37
C ASP A 106 -9.55 -12.26 -3.80
N ALA A 107 -10.20 -11.37 -4.58
CA ALA A 107 -11.65 -11.44 -4.76
C ALA A 107 -12.15 -11.39 -6.22
N TYR A 108 -11.29 -11.16 -7.22
CA TYR A 108 -11.75 -10.90 -8.58
C TYR A 108 -11.09 -11.74 -9.67
N GLY A 109 -9.77 -11.71 -9.78
CA GLY A 109 -9.05 -12.34 -10.88
C GLY A 109 -9.04 -13.85 -10.81
N THR A 110 -9.19 -14.51 -11.97
CA THR A 110 -8.98 -15.97 -12.04
C THR A 110 -7.48 -16.31 -11.99
N PRO A 111 -7.07 -17.49 -11.50
CA PRO A 111 -5.65 -17.86 -11.44
C PRO A 111 -4.89 -17.69 -12.78
N GLN A 112 -5.54 -17.99 -13.91
CA GLN A 112 -4.94 -17.85 -15.23
C GLN A 112 -4.78 -16.37 -15.65
N GLU A 113 -5.74 -15.51 -15.29
CA GLU A 113 -5.65 -14.06 -15.52
C GLU A 113 -4.57 -13.44 -14.66
N LEU A 114 -4.53 -13.78 -13.37
CA LEU A 114 -3.54 -13.30 -12.41
C LEU A 114 -2.12 -13.74 -12.79
N GLN A 115 -1.95 -14.92 -13.40
CA GLN A 115 -0.66 -15.34 -13.96
C GLN A 115 -0.21 -14.44 -15.10
N ARG A 116 -1.06 -14.23 -16.11
CA ARG A 116 -0.73 -13.33 -17.23
C ARG A 116 -0.44 -11.92 -16.74
N PHE A 117 -1.22 -11.45 -15.77
CA PHE A 117 -1.04 -10.14 -15.16
C PHE A 117 0.29 -10.02 -14.42
N THR A 118 0.64 -11.01 -13.62
CA THR A 118 1.94 -11.10 -12.92
C THR A 118 3.10 -11.11 -13.92
N ASP A 119 2.98 -11.89 -15.00
CA ASP A 119 4.01 -11.99 -16.03
C ASP A 119 4.19 -10.65 -16.78
N ALA A 120 3.09 -9.94 -17.05
CA ALA A 120 3.13 -8.61 -17.65
C ALA A 120 3.81 -7.58 -16.73
N LEU A 121 3.46 -7.55 -15.44
CA LEU A 121 4.10 -6.68 -14.45
C LEU A 121 5.60 -6.96 -14.36
N LYS A 122 6.02 -8.23 -14.38
CA LYS A 122 7.44 -8.62 -14.36
C LYS A 122 8.21 -8.16 -15.59
N ARG A 123 7.58 -8.15 -16.77
CA ARG A 123 8.24 -7.65 -17.99
C ARG A 123 8.48 -6.15 -17.93
N TRP A 124 7.62 -5.40 -17.23
CA TRP A 124 7.77 -3.95 -17.03
C TRP A 124 7.79 -3.15 -18.34
N GLU A 125 7.01 -3.60 -19.34
CA GLU A 125 6.96 -3.00 -20.68
C GLU A 125 5.52 -2.64 -21.07
N ILE A 126 5.32 -1.49 -21.74
CA ILE A 126 4.00 -1.03 -22.22
C ILE A 126 3.39 -2.03 -23.21
N SER A 127 4.20 -2.70 -24.03
CA SER A 127 3.76 -3.76 -24.95
C SER A 127 3.11 -4.94 -24.24
N ALA A 128 3.42 -5.19 -22.97
CA ALA A 128 2.82 -6.27 -22.19
C ALA A 128 1.32 -6.03 -21.93
N LEU A 129 0.83 -4.80 -22.07
CA LEU A 129 -0.58 -4.45 -21.91
C LEU A 129 -1.48 -5.13 -22.96
N ASP A 130 -0.96 -5.42 -24.15
CA ASP A 130 -1.74 -6.02 -25.25
C ASP A 130 -2.20 -7.46 -24.92
N GLU A 131 -1.56 -8.11 -23.95
CA GLU A 131 -1.87 -9.46 -23.49
C GLU A 131 -2.88 -9.50 -22.33
N LEU A 132 -3.26 -8.33 -21.80
CA LEU A 132 -4.10 -8.19 -20.62
C LEU A 132 -5.56 -7.90 -20.95
N GLN A 133 -6.44 -8.30 -20.04
CA GLN A 133 -7.85 -7.89 -20.06
C GLN A 133 -7.97 -6.43 -19.66
N ASP A 134 -9.11 -5.80 -19.98
CA ASP A 134 -9.30 -4.35 -19.80
C ASP A 134 -9.02 -3.91 -18.35
N TYR A 135 -9.57 -4.61 -17.34
CA TYR A 135 -9.34 -4.23 -15.93
C TYR A 135 -7.87 -4.39 -15.49
N THR A 136 -7.18 -5.48 -15.86
CA THR A 136 -5.76 -5.69 -15.52
C THR A 136 -4.84 -4.76 -16.30
N LYS A 137 -5.24 -4.38 -17.52
CA LYS A 137 -4.53 -3.40 -18.34
C LYS A 137 -4.54 -2.02 -17.69
N VAL A 138 -5.70 -1.59 -17.17
CA VAL A 138 -5.83 -0.31 -16.45
C VAL A 138 -4.92 -0.28 -15.21
N ILE A 139 -4.92 -1.35 -14.41
CA ILE A 139 -4.05 -1.45 -13.23
C ILE A 139 -2.57 -1.46 -13.63
N CYS A 140 -2.19 -2.30 -14.60
CA CYS A 140 -0.80 -2.41 -15.07
C CYS A 140 -0.27 -1.05 -15.58
N LYS A 141 -1.07 -0.35 -16.39
CA LYS A 141 -0.72 0.99 -16.88
C LYS A 141 -0.51 1.96 -15.72
N ALA A 142 -1.41 1.98 -14.74
CA ALA A 142 -1.28 2.86 -13.57
C ALA A 142 -0.01 2.59 -12.75
N VAL A 143 0.37 1.32 -12.60
CA VAL A 143 1.62 0.91 -11.95
C VAL A 143 2.83 1.41 -12.74
N LEU A 144 2.88 1.19 -14.06
CA LEU A 144 3.99 1.63 -14.90
C LEU A 144 4.16 3.16 -14.85
N ASP A 145 3.06 3.90 -15.04
CA ASP A 145 3.05 5.36 -15.00
C ASP A 145 3.53 5.90 -13.63
N LEU A 146 3.12 5.26 -12.52
CA LEU A 146 3.56 5.67 -11.18
C LEU A 146 5.05 5.42 -10.95
N PHE A 147 5.59 4.30 -11.44
CA PHE A 147 7.02 4.04 -11.30
C PHE A 147 7.88 4.94 -12.19
N ASP A 148 7.35 5.38 -13.34
CA ASP A 148 7.97 6.45 -14.12
C ASP A 148 7.97 7.78 -13.34
N GLU A 149 6.87 8.12 -12.64
CA GLU A 149 6.81 9.28 -11.73
C GLU A 149 7.85 9.17 -10.59
N ILE A 150 7.98 7.99 -9.95
CA ILE A 150 8.99 7.72 -8.92
C ILE A 150 10.40 7.89 -9.49
N GLU A 151 10.66 7.37 -10.69
CA GLU A 151 11.97 7.47 -11.33
C GLU A 151 12.32 8.92 -11.67
N ASP A 152 11.37 9.68 -12.20
CA ASP A 152 11.53 11.09 -12.52
C ASP A 152 11.85 11.93 -11.28
N GLU A 153 11.13 11.72 -10.16
CA GLU A 153 11.45 12.40 -8.90
C GLU A 153 12.83 12.00 -8.35
N ALA A 154 13.16 10.70 -8.36
CA ALA A 154 14.47 10.23 -7.93
C ALA A 154 15.61 10.80 -8.80
N ARG A 155 15.38 10.96 -10.11
CA ARG A 155 16.35 11.50 -11.07
C ARG A 155 16.69 12.96 -10.79
N LYS A 156 15.71 13.78 -10.35
CA LYS A 156 15.94 15.19 -9.98
C LYS A 156 16.97 15.34 -8.86
N GLU A 157 17.09 14.34 -8.00
CA GLU A 157 18.08 14.29 -6.91
C GLU A 157 19.33 13.46 -7.25
N GLY A 158 19.46 12.95 -8.49
CA GLY A 158 20.57 12.09 -8.89
C GLY A 158 20.53 10.70 -8.24
N ARG A 159 19.35 10.21 -7.84
CA ARG A 159 19.14 9.00 -7.04
C ARG A 159 18.38 7.89 -7.78
N SER A 160 18.35 7.91 -9.12
CA SER A 160 17.68 6.88 -9.92
C SER A 160 18.17 5.45 -9.66
N TYR A 161 19.38 5.28 -9.13
CA TYR A 161 19.91 3.98 -8.70
C TYR A 161 19.10 3.30 -7.58
N THR A 162 18.23 4.04 -6.89
CA THR A 162 17.37 3.53 -5.82
C THR A 162 16.07 2.89 -6.33
N VAL A 163 15.64 3.24 -7.56
CA VAL A 163 14.38 2.79 -8.16
C VAL A 163 14.32 1.27 -8.39
N PRO A 164 15.40 0.59 -8.82
CA PRO A 164 15.41 -0.87 -8.92
C PRO A 164 15.02 -1.58 -7.61
N TYR A 165 15.47 -1.08 -6.45
CA TYR A 165 15.10 -1.66 -5.15
C TYR A 165 13.59 -1.59 -4.91
N ALA A 166 12.95 -0.46 -5.23
CA ALA A 166 11.49 -0.32 -5.09
C ALA A 166 10.73 -1.23 -6.07
N LYS A 167 11.21 -1.36 -7.31
CA LYS A 167 10.64 -2.28 -8.32
C LYS A 167 10.77 -3.73 -7.85
N ASP A 168 11.93 -4.14 -7.36
CA ASP A 168 12.17 -5.50 -6.85
C ASP A 168 11.28 -5.83 -5.65
N ALA A 169 11.13 -4.89 -4.70
CA ALA A 169 10.24 -5.06 -3.55
C ALA A 169 8.76 -5.18 -3.98
N PHE A 170 8.33 -4.40 -4.97
CA PHE A 170 6.98 -4.47 -5.53
C PHE A 170 6.74 -5.79 -6.25
N ILE A 171 7.66 -6.25 -7.11
CA ILE A 171 7.55 -7.57 -7.77
C ILE A 171 7.59 -8.70 -6.73
N GLY A 172 8.37 -8.54 -5.67
CA GLY A 172 8.37 -9.44 -4.51
C GLY A 172 6.98 -9.60 -3.89
N LEU A 173 6.26 -8.50 -3.69
CA LEU A 173 4.86 -8.52 -3.22
C LEU A 173 3.95 -9.32 -4.17
N ILE A 174 3.96 -9.00 -5.47
CA ILE A 174 3.09 -9.67 -6.45
C ILE A 174 3.35 -11.18 -6.53
N ASN A 175 4.61 -11.60 -6.45
CA ASN A 175 4.96 -13.02 -6.40
C ASN A 175 4.36 -13.74 -5.19
N ASN A 176 4.27 -13.06 -4.05
CA ASN A 176 3.71 -13.65 -2.83
C ASN A 176 2.18 -13.64 -2.86
N TYR A 177 1.53 -12.64 -3.44
CA TYR A 177 0.09 -12.73 -3.74
C TYR A 177 -0.24 -13.92 -4.63
N GLN A 178 0.60 -14.23 -5.64
CA GLN A 178 0.41 -15.45 -6.45
C GLN A 178 0.54 -16.74 -5.63
N ALA A 179 1.44 -16.78 -4.64
CA ALA A 179 1.56 -17.94 -3.77
C ALA A 179 0.31 -18.12 -2.92
N GLU A 180 -0.28 -17.03 -2.41
CA GLU A 180 -1.55 -17.06 -1.69
C GLU A 180 -2.68 -17.56 -2.60
N VAL A 181 -2.87 -16.97 -3.79
CA VAL A 181 -3.86 -17.43 -4.78
C VAL A 181 -3.78 -18.93 -5.02
N LYS A 182 -2.55 -19.47 -5.15
CA LYS A 182 -2.33 -20.90 -5.30
C LYS A 182 -2.81 -21.68 -4.07
N TRP A 183 -2.49 -21.25 -2.87
CA TRP A 183 -2.96 -21.89 -1.64
C TRP A 183 -4.48 -21.88 -1.53
N CYS A 184 -5.12 -20.75 -1.83
CA CYS A 184 -6.57 -20.61 -1.82
C CYS A 184 -7.22 -21.53 -2.87
N HIS A 185 -6.67 -21.56 -4.09
CA HIS A 185 -7.17 -22.42 -5.18
C HIS A 185 -7.03 -23.92 -4.88
N ASP A 186 -5.88 -24.34 -4.34
CA ASP A 186 -5.58 -25.74 -4.06
C ASP A 186 -6.22 -26.23 -2.74
N GLY A 187 -6.87 -25.36 -1.97
CA GLY A 187 -7.36 -25.66 -0.62
C GLY A 187 -6.23 -26.05 0.35
N TYR A 188 -5.02 -25.55 0.09
CA TYR A 188 -3.83 -25.90 0.86
C TYR A 188 -3.75 -25.08 2.14
N VAL A 189 -3.54 -25.76 3.27
CA VAL A 189 -3.26 -25.11 4.55
C VAL A 189 -1.79 -25.33 4.89
N PRO A 190 -0.93 -24.30 4.75
CA PRO A 190 0.49 -24.39 5.03
C PRO A 190 0.78 -24.59 6.53
N THR A 191 2.03 -24.90 6.85
CA THR A 191 2.54 -24.72 8.23
C THR A 191 2.57 -23.23 8.57
N PHE A 192 2.49 -22.86 9.85
CA PHE A 192 2.62 -21.47 10.30
C PHE A 192 3.93 -20.83 9.84
N GLU A 193 5.05 -21.55 9.88
CA GLU A 193 6.33 -21.01 9.41
C GLU A 193 6.34 -20.77 7.89
N GLU A 194 5.72 -21.67 7.11
CA GLU A 194 5.56 -21.51 5.67
C GLU A 194 4.62 -20.36 5.33
N TYR A 195 3.47 -20.28 6.01
CA TYR A 195 2.53 -19.17 5.92
C TYR A 195 3.24 -17.85 6.14
N MET A 196 3.93 -17.69 7.29
CA MET A 196 4.56 -16.43 7.66
C MET A 196 5.63 -15.98 6.68
N ARG A 197 6.33 -16.90 5.98
CA ARG A 197 7.32 -16.51 4.96
C ARG A 197 6.68 -15.78 3.77
N VAL A 198 5.48 -16.17 3.37
CA VAL A 198 4.72 -15.53 2.28
C VAL A 198 3.94 -14.33 2.83
N ALA A 199 3.18 -14.55 3.91
CA ALA A 199 2.24 -13.60 4.47
C ALA A 199 2.89 -12.33 5.04
N MET A 200 4.15 -12.42 5.50
CA MET A 200 4.93 -11.24 5.85
C MET A 200 5.20 -10.38 4.61
N LYS A 201 5.51 -10.97 3.46
CA LYS A 201 5.75 -10.22 2.21
C LYS A 201 4.47 -9.60 1.66
N THR A 202 3.32 -10.27 1.81
CA THR A 202 2.01 -9.73 1.43
C THR A 202 1.45 -8.70 2.40
N SER A 203 2.12 -8.44 3.53
CA SER A 203 1.79 -7.33 4.43
C SER A 203 2.12 -5.94 3.86
N THR A 204 2.76 -5.86 2.68
CA THR A 204 3.05 -4.65 1.89
C THR A 204 4.14 -3.70 2.41
N TYR A 205 4.78 -4.00 3.55
CA TYR A 205 5.76 -3.08 4.15
C TYR A 205 6.98 -2.87 3.25
N ASP A 206 7.47 -3.94 2.61
CA ASP A 206 8.70 -3.91 1.81
C ASP A 206 8.65 -2.87 0.68
N PRO A 207 7.66 -2.88 -0.25
CA PRO A 207 7.58 -1.86 -1.31
C PRO A 207 7.34 -0.44 -0.79
N ILE A 208 6.57 -0.29 0.30
CA ILE A 208 6.26 1.03 0.87
C ILE A 208 7.47 1.64 1.58
N ILE A 209 8.15 0.89 2.45
CA ILE A 209 9.36 1.36 3.16
C ILE A 209 10.49 1.64 2.16
N THR A 210 10.68 0.75 1.18
CA THR A 210 11.73 0.93 0.17
C THR A 210 11.50 2.20 -0.65
N THR A 211 10.27 2.42 -1.11
CA THR A 211 9.91 3.66 -1.84
C THR A 211 9.97 4.89 -0.95
N LEU A 212 9.59 4.76 0.34
CA LEU A 212 9.68 5.83 1.32
C LEU A 212 11.13 6.31 1.49
N PHE A 213 12.09 5.39 1.53
CA PHE A 213 13.52 5.71 1.67
C PHE A 213 14.03 6.53 0.48
N ILE A 214 13.51 6.31 -0.73
CA ILE A 214 13.82 7.16 -1.89
C ILE A 214 13.45 8.61 -1.57
N GLY A 215 12.25 8.82 -1.06
CA GLY A 215 11.73 10.14 -0.71
C GLY A 215 12.32 10.80 0.54
N MET A 216 13.13 10.07 1.30
CA MET A 216 13.92 10.65 2.39
C MET A 216 15.24 11.26 1.94
N GLY A 217 15.54 11.21 0.64
CA GLY A 217 16.71 11.85 0.05
C GLY A 217 18.00 11.34 0.70
N THR A 218 19.00 12.22 0.83
CA THR A 218 20.36 11.88 1.30
C THR A 218 20.45 11.17 2.67
N ILE A 219 19.40 11.19 3.49
CA ILE A 219 19.34 10.41 4.74
C ILE A 219 19.38 8.90 4.45
N ALA A 220 18.77 8.45 3.36
CA ALA A 220 18.87 7.08 2.86
C ALA A 220 19.96 7.00 1.79
N GLY A 221 21.18 6.66 2.19
CA GLY A 221 22.26 6.29 1.25
C GLY A 221 22.04 4.90 0.65
N LEU A 222 22.94 4.48 -0.24
CA LEU A 222 22.93 3.14 -0.85
C LEU A 222 22.94 2.04 0.22
N GLU A 223 23.71 2.25 1.30
CA GLU A 223 23.83 1.35 2.43
C GLU A 223 22.49 1.06 3.12
N ALA A 224 21.54 2.00 3.07
CA ALA A 224 20.21 1.79 3.64
C ALA A 224 19.37 0.81 2.81
N PHE A 225 19.52 0.84 1.48
CA PHE A 225 18.83 -0.08 0.57
C PHE A 225 19.46 -1.48 0.60
N GLU A 226 20.79 -1.56 0.62
CA GLU A 226 21.51 -2.81 0.82
C GLU A 226 21.17 -3.44 2.18
N TRP A 227 21.07 -2.62 3.23
CA TRP A 227 20.63 -3.08 4.55
C TRP A 227 19.21 -3.63 4.52
N LEU A 228 18.25 -2.98 3.85
CA LEU A 228 16.88 -3.51 3.71
C LEU A 228 16.85 -4.90 3.04
N GLN A 229 17.70 -5.15 2.04
CA GLN A 229 17.79 -6.45 1.36
C GLN A 229 18.30 -7.58 2.26
N THR A 230 18.98 -7.26 3.37
CA THR A 230 19.39 -8.27 4.36
C THR A 230 18.24 -8.79 5.23
N GLU A 231 17.02 -8.29 5.02
CA GLU A 231 15.83 -8.56 5.84
C GLU A 231 16.11 -8.30 7.32
N PRO A 232 16.41 -7.04 7.69
CA PRO A 232 16.84 -6.72 9.04
C PRO A 232 15.72 -7.01 10.05
N ARG A 233 16.10 -7.38 11.27
CA ARG A 233 15.17 -7.83 12.32
C ARG A 233 13.99 -6.87 12.54
N ILE A 234 14.22 -5.56 12.49
CA ILE A 234 13.16 -4.56 12.61
C ILE A 234 12.12 -4.65 11.47
N MET A 235 12.54 -4.94 10.24
CA MET A 235 11.63 -5.14 9.10
C MET A 235 10.87 -6.46 9.25
N THR A 236 11.53 -7.55 9.66
CA THR A 236 10.86 -8.82 9.93
C THR A 236 9.80 -8.66 11.03
N ALA A 237 10.13 -7.98 12.12
CA ALA A 237 9.21 -7.71 13.21
C ALA A 237 8.04 -6.80 12.79
N ALA A 238 8.30 -5.77 11.99
CA ALA A 238 7.28 -4.87 11.48
C ALA A 238 6.30 -5.56 10.53
N ASN A 239 6.81 -6.37 9.57
CA ASN A 239 5.99 -7.21 8.69
C ASN A 239 5.16 -8.22 9.50
N MET A 240 5.74 -8.85 10.53
CA MET A 240 5.03 -9.77 11.41
C MET A 240 3.90 -9.08 12.18
N ILE A 241 4.13 -7.86 12.69
CA ILE A 241 3.08 -7.05 13.33
C ILE A 241 1.99 -6.72 12.32
N GLY A 242 2.35 -6.26 11.12
CA GLY A 242 1.45 -6.06 9.99
C GLY A 242 0.51 -7.24 9.81
N ARG A 243 1.09 -8.41 9.55
CA ARG A 243 0.37 -9.61 9.20
C ARG A 243 -0.50 -10.17 10.32
N ILE A 244 0.07 -10.37 11.52
CA ILE A 244 -0.69 -10.97 12.62
C ILE A 244 -1.79 -10.01 13.13
N MET A 245 -1.60 -8.69 13.06
CA MET A 245 -2.67 -7.74 13.42
C MET A 245 -3.82 -7.80 12.42
N ASP A 246 -3.51 -7.80 11.12
CA ASP A 246 -4.50 -7.89 10.04
C ASP A 246 -5.31 -9.19 10.14
N ASP A 247 -4.63 -10.35 10.16
CA ASP A 247 -5.29 -11.66 10.26
C ASP A 247 -6.22 -11.76 11.47
N ARG A 248 -5.80 -11.24 12.62
CA ARG A 248 -6.62 -11.27 13.85
C ARG A 248 -7.83 -10.35 13.76
N ALA A 249 -7.70 -9.24 13.08
CA ALA A 249 -8.75 -8.24 12.93
C ALA A 249 -9.80 -8.68 11.88
N SER A 250 -9.35 -9.31 10.79
CA SER A 250 -10.20 -9.79 9.70
C SER A 250 -10.72 -11.22 9.92
N HIS A 251 -10.09 -12.03 10.79
CA HIS A 251 -10.38 -13.47 11.04
C HIS A 251 -11.85 -13.88 10.89
N LYS A 252 -12.74 -13.22 11.63
CA LYS A 252 -14.17 -13.57 11.63
C LYS A 252 -14.84 -13.28 10.30
N PHE A 253 -14.46 -12.18 9.65
CA PHE A 253 -14.96 -11.81 8.34
C PHE A 253 -14.44 -12.77 7.26
N GLU A 254 -13.15 -13.11 7.32
CA GLU A 254 -12.50 -14.06 6.40
C GLU A 254 -13.14 -15.45 6.47
N GLN A 255 -13.44 -15.94 7.67
CA GLN A 255 -14.13 -17.22 7.84
C GLN A 255 -15.56 -17.22 7.28
N LEU A 256 -16.26 -16.07 7.26
CA LEU A 256 -17.62 -15.99 6.71
C LEU A 256 -17.65 -16.11 5.18
N ARG A 257 -16.57 -15.74 4.50
CA ARG A 257 -16.46 -15.84 3.03
C ARG A 257 -15.70 -17.09 2.56
N GLU A 258 -15.44 -18.04 3.47
CA GLU A 258 -14.66 -19.26 3.22
C GLU A 258 -13.28 -18.95 2.59
N HIS A 259 -12.64 -17.90 3.10
CA HIS A 259 -11.34 -17.47 2.61
C HIS A 259 -10.22 -18.48 2.92
N CYS A 260 -9.06 -18.30 2.28
CA CYS A 260 -7.90 -19.12 2.59
C CYS A 260 -7.41 -18.95 4.03
N PRO A 261 -6.70 -19.97 4.57
CA PRO A 261 -6.20 -19.97 5.93
C PRO A 261 -5.32 -18.75 6.25
N SER A 262 -5.62 -18.07 7.35
CA SER A 262 -4.78 -17.01 7.92
C SER A 262 -3.72 -17.59 8.85
N SER A 263 -2.92 -16.72 9.51
CA SER A 263 -2.06 -17.15 10.60
C SER A 263 -2.82 -17.91 11.70
N VAL A 264 -4.09 -17.58 11.95
CA VAL A 264 -4.89 -18.22 13.00
C VAL A 264 -5.16 -19.68 12.66
N GLU A 265 -5.70 -19.98 11.47
CA GLU A 265 -5.96 -21.34 10.99
C GLU A 265 -4.67 -22.16 10.90
N CYS A 266 -3.60 -21.59 10.34
CA CYS A 266 -2.33 -22.27 10.18
C CYS A 266 -1.73 -22.64 11.55
N TYR A 267 -1.78 -21.72 12.52
CA TYR A 267 -1.25 -21.96 13.87
C TYR A 267 -2.09 -22.98 14.64
N MET A 268 -3.42 -22.88 14.59
CA MET A 268 -4.34 -23.84 15.20
C MET A 268 -4.11 -25.25 14.67
N LYS A 269 -4.02 -25.41 13.35
CA LYS A 269 -3.83 -26.70 12.69
C LYS A 269 -2.49 -27.33 13.05
N GLN A 270 -1.41 -26.55 13.02
CA GLN A 270 -0.07 -27.07 13.30
C GLN A 270 0.14 -27.47 14.75
N HIS A 271 -0.39 -26.70 15.69
CA HIS A 271 -0.18 -26.93 17.13
C HIS A 271 -1.33 -27.69 17.80
N ASN A 272 -2.39 -28.03 17.05
CA ASN A 272 -3.61 -28.66 17.54
C ASN A 272 -4.23 -27.88 18.73
N LEU A 273 -4.36 -26.56 18.53
CA LEU A 273 -4.86 -25.62 19.53
C LEU A 273 -6.30 -25.17 19.24
N SER A 274 -7.00 -24.73 20.28
CA SER A 274 -8.25 -23.98 20.11
C SER A 274 -7.96 -22.59 19.54
N GLU A 275 -8.96 -21.96 18.90
CA GLU A 275 -8.84 -20.58 18.41
C GLU A 275 -8.38 -19.61 19.51
N LYS A 276 -8.96 -19.75 20.72
CA LYS A 276 -8.61 -18.92 21.86
C LYS A 276 -7.14 -19.05 22.24
N ASP A 277 -6.62 -20.27 22.27
CA ASP A 277 -5.22 -20.53 22.65
C ASP A 277 -4.27 -20.06 21.55
N ALA A 278 -4.62 -20.26 20.27
CA ALA A 278 -3.85 -19.74 19.14
C ALA A 278 -3.78 -18.21 19.14
N LEU A 279 -4.90 -17.51 19.35
CA LEU A 279 -4.94 -16.05 19.45
C LEU A 279 -4.10 -15.53 20.63
N HIS A 280 -4.08 -16.26 21.75
CA HIS A 280 -3.25 -15.94 22.91
C HIS A 280 -1.76 -16.06 22.60
N ASP A 281 -1.34 -17.11 21.90
CA ASP A 281 0.07 -17.31 21.52
C ASP A 281 0.53 -16.36 20.41
N LEU A 282 -0.33 -16.05 19.43
CA LEU A 282 -0.07 -15.02 18.42
C LEU A 282 0.10 -13.63 19.06
N LYS A 283 -0.65 -13.33 20.13
CA LYS A 283 -0.44 -12.09 20.90
C LYS A 283 0.94 -12.02 21.55
N LYS A 284 1.47 -13.12 22.09
CA LYS A 284 2.85 -13.14 22.63
C LYS A 284 3.88 -12.89 21.53
N LYS A 285 3.69 -13.46 20.34
CA LYS A 285 4.56 -13.20 19.18
C LYS A 285 4.55 -11.72 18.79
N LEU A 286 3.40 -11.06 18.83
CA LEU A 286 3.30 -9.61 18.64
C LEU A 286 4.08 -8.83 19.72
N GLU A 287 3.96 -9.22 20.99
CA GLU A 287 4.70 -8.60 22.08
C GLU A 287 6.22 -8.73 21.91
N ASP A 288 6.70 -9.88 21.42
CA ASP A 288 8.12 -10.09 21.12
C ASP A 288 8.58 -9.28 19.90
N ALA A 289 7.79 -9.22 18.84
CA ALA A 289 8.09 -8.37 17.68
C ALA A 289 8.19 -6.89 18.06
N TRP A 290 7.34 -6.39 18.97
CA TRP A 290 7.47 -5.03 19.50
C TRP A 290 8.78 -4.81 20.28
N LYS A 291 9.26 -5.82 21.04
CA LYS A 291 10.55 -5.74 21.72
C LYS A 291 11.70 -5.70 20.72
N ASP A 292 11.65 -6.49 19.65
CA ASP A 292 12.65 -6.47 18.59
C ASP A 292 12.72 -5.09 17.91
N ILE A 293 11.59 -4.47 17.57
CA ILE A 293 11.57 -3.10 17.02
C ILE A 293 12.20 -2.11 17.99
N ASN A 294 11.86 -2.22 19.29
CA ASN A 294 12.42 -1.32 20.31
C ASN A 294 13.93 -1.49 20.44
N GLU A 295 14.43 -2.72 20.41
CA GLU A 295 15.86 -3.03 20.49
C GLU A 295 16.64 -2.47 19.31
N GLU A 296 16.16 -2.69 18.09
CA GLU A 296 16.79 -2.19 16.86
C GLU A 296 16.79 -0.65 16.78
N CYS A 297 15.88 0.02 17.52
CA CYS A 297 15.85 1.47 17.64
C CYS A 297 16.83 2.05 18.68
N MET A 298 17.50 1.21 19.48
CA MET A 298 18.49 1.65 20.48
C MET A 298 19.87 1.88 19.86
N ARG A 299 20.68 2.74 20.49
CA ARG A 299 22.02 3.08 19.98
C ARG A 299 23.07 2.02 20.39
N PRO A 300 24.07 1.72 19.54
CA PRO A 300 24.26 2.24 18.18
C PRO A 300 23.28 1.62 17.17
N THR A 301 22.84 2.41 16.19
CA THR A 301 21.90 1.94 15.14
C THR A 301 22.65 1.56 13.87
N ALA A 302 22.14 0.56 13.14
CA ALA A 302 22.73 0.08 11.88
C ALA A 302 22.66 1.11 10.74
N ILE A 303 21.60 1.92 10.72
CA ILE A 303 21.34 3.00 9.76
C ILE A 303 20.88 4.27 10.50
N PRO A 304 20.77 5.43 9.83
CA PRO A 304 20.23 6.63 10.45
C PRO A 304 18.88 6.40 11.15
N ARG A 305 18.77 6.86 12.40
CA ARG A 305 17.58 6.65 13.24
C ARG A 305 16.30 7.16 12.58
N ASP A 306 16.38 8.21 11.78
CA ASP A 306 15.23 8.78 11.07
C ASP A 306 14.58 7.80 10.10
N LEU A 307 15.33 6.82 9.57
CA LEU A 307 14.83 5.73 8.72
C LEU A 307 14.15 4.64 9.56
N LEU A 308 14.78 4.23 10.66
CA LEU A 308 14.22 3.25 11.61
C LEU A 308 12.88 3.72 12.19
N LEU A 309 12.75 5.03 12.44
CA LEU A 309 11.50 5.63 12.89
C LEU A 309 10.34 5.44 11.91
N ARG A 310 10.61 5.30 10.60
CA ARG A 310 9.56 5.11 9.59
C ARG A 310 9.01 3.69 9.63
N ILE A 311 9.89 2.71 9.84
CA ILE A 311 9.51 1.31 10.06
C ILE A 311 8.70 1.18 11.35
N LEU A 312 9.16 1.81 12.44
CA LEU A 312 8.42 1.87 13.71
C LEU A 312 7.06 2.57 13.55
N ASN A 313 7.01 3.69 12.84
CA ASN A 313 5.76 4.41 12.61
C ASN A 313 4.77 3.57 11.81
N PHE A 314 5.24 2.78 10.85
CA PHE A 314 4.41 1.84 10.11
C PHE A 314 3.78 0.80 11.05
N ALA A 315 4.57 0.17 11.93
CA ALA A 315 4.02 -0.75 12.94
C ALA A 315 2.99 -0.06 13.87
N ARG A 316 3.19 1.21 14.24
CA ARG A 316 2.27 1.97 15.10
C ARG A 316 0.93 2.25 14.42
N ILE A 317 0.96 2.71 13.19
CA ILE A 317 -0.27 3.06 12.47
C ILE A 317 -1.05 1.79 12.09
N THR A 318 -0.36 0.69 11.75
CA THR A 318 -1.00 -0.64 11.64
C THR A 318 -1.74 -1.01 12.91
N TYR A 319 -1.09 -0.90 14.08
CA TYR A 319 -1.77 -1.16 15.34
C TYR A 319 -3.00 -0.27 15.53
N LEU A 320 -2.92 1.01 15.17
CA LEU A 320 -4.06 1.93 15.27
C LEU A 320 -5.23 1.51 14.38
N PHE A 321 -4.95 1.05 13.15
CA PHE A 321 -5.97 0.58 12.22
C PHE A 321 -6.61 -0.74 12.65
N TYR A 322 -5.87 -1.63 13.31
CA TYR A 322 -6.32 -2.98 13.61
C TYR A 322 -6.69 -3.25 15.08
N LYS A 323 -6.52 -2.29 15.99
CA LYS A 323 -6.76 -2.49 17.45
C LYS A 323 -8.23 -2.79 17.82
N HIS A 324 -9.18 -2.45 16.95
CA HIS A 324 -10.62 -2.58 17.22
C HIS A 324 -11.39 -3.40 16.18
N GLY A 325 -10.69 -3.93 15.17
CA GLY A 325 -11.27 -4.55 13.97
C GLY A 325 -10.49 -4.12 12.74
N ASP A 326 -10.93 -4.49 11.54
CA ASP A 326 -10.32 -4.02 10.30
C ASP A 326 -10.76 -2.58 10.00
N GLY A 327 -10.03 -1.62 10.57
CA GLY A 327 -10.29 -0.20 10.37
C GLY A 327 -9.94 0.33 8.98
N TYR A 328 -9.35 -0.49 8.10
CA TYR A 328 -9.09 -0.14 6.71
C TYR A 328 -10.32 -0.44 5.84
N THR A 329 -10.82 -1.67 5.90
CA THR A 329 -11.97 -2.10 5.12
C THR A 329 -13.28 -1.53 5.67
N ASP A 330 -13.47 -1.61 6.99
CA ASP A 330 -14.65 -1.08 7.70
C ASP A 330 -14.22 -0.16 8.86
N PRO A 331 -13.87 1.10 8.56
CA PRO A 331 -13.40 2.04 9.58
C PRO A 331 -14.43 2.23 10.68
N ASP A 332 -14.04 1.85 11.89
CA ASP A 332 -14.85 2.00 13.09
C ASP A 332 -15.05 3.51 13.45
N PRO A 333 -15.95 3.84 14.39
CA PRO A 333 -16.15 5.23 14.80
C PRO A 333 -14.87 5.93 15.30
N TYR A 334 -13.96 5.20 15.95
CA TYR A 334 -12.72 5.77 16.48
C TYR A 334 -11.76 6.16 15.35
N MET A 335 -11.61 5.31 14.34
CA MET A 335 -10.81 5.60 13.15
C MET A 335 -11.38 6.78 12.37
N LYS A 336 -12.71 6.83 12.22
CA LYS A 336 -13.38 7.97 11.58
C LYS A 336 -13.13 9.27 12.35
N ASP A 337 -13.18 9.24 13.68
CA ASP A 337 -12.89 10.41 14.52
C ASP A 337 -11.42 10.82 14.45
N ASP A 338 -10.47 9.87 14.43
CA ASP A 338 -9.04 10.15 14.26
C ASP A 338 -8.75 10.80 12.90
N ILE A 339 -9.33 10.28 11.81
CA ILE A 339 -9.20 10.86 10.45
C ILE A 339 -9.79 12.27 10.42
N ARG A 340 -10.95 12.49 11.03
CA ARG A 340 -11.59 13.82 11.11
C ARG A 340 -10.74 14.82 11.88
N ALA A 341 -10.19 14.41 13.02
CA ALA A 341 -9.32 15.26 13.83
C ALA A 341 -8.03 15.67 13.09
N LEU A 342 -7.53 14.80 12.19
CA LEU A 342 -6.32 15.08 11.41
C LEU A 342 -6.56 15.97 10.20
N PHE A 343 -7.69 15.82 9.50
CA PHE A 343 -7.87 16.40 8.16
C PHE A 343 -9.10 17.29 8.00
N VAL A 344 -10.00 17.35 8.98
CA VAL A 344 -11.27 18.08 8.88
C VAL A 344 -11.40 19.14 9.95
N ASP A 345 -11.19 18.77 11.21
CA ASP A 345 -11.47 19.64 12.35
C ASP A 345 -10.21 20.47 12.71
N PRO A 346 -10.24 21.81 12.56
CA PRO A 346 -9.09 22.63 12.92
C PRO A 346 -8.88 22.66 14.44
N VAL A 347 -7.62 22.69 14.86
CA VAL A 347 -7.28 22.93 16.27
C VAL A 347 -7.76 24.34 16.64
N ARG A 348 -8.66 24.43 17.61
CA ARG A 348 -9.11 25.72 18.15
C ARG A 348 -7.91 26.39 18.82
N MET A 349 -7.50 27.53 18.27
CA MET A 349 -6.43 28.39 18.82
C MET A 349 -6.97 29.32 19.90
#